data_AF-A0A419F7G4-F1
#
_entry.id   AF-A0A419F7G4-F1
#
_cell.length_a   1.000
_cell.length_b   1.000
_cell.length_c   1.000
_cell.angle_alpha   90.00
_cell.angle_beta   90.00
_cell.angle_gamma   90.00
#
_symmetry.space_group_name_H-M   'P 1'
#
loop_
_entity.id
_entity.type
_entity.pdbx_description
1 polymer ?
#
loop_
_entity_poly.entity_id
_entity_poly.type
_entity_poly.pdbx_seq_one_letter_code
_entity_poly.pdbx_strand_id
1 'polypeptide(L)'
;MGMIDGRLYAQERLLDVAGHALHAYLGASLVTSRLNQKAVIVHGEDIMPMLEFVEKLEARLGSDAAKNTFFPLYVDYMCFKTAMDEGHPPVILVLGADLSTADLGWDCGACGFPTCAEFNKFKREEGGLGRIGAGPSCAWKNFDYGIACDYACAAVYEHKVESRILGTFGMVSFALGYLDDVSAALALCIGPPVELWWYNRPSLAQWREYDDIMEHFRRNYAFHFQMFSSDLRPQVKKDGPWWEQEKEFVSIEADPKYSEYQEKLMAALLETVVEVRPKVEEAKARMREQKTEPK
;
A
#
# COMPACT_ATOMS: atom_id res chain seq x y z
N MET A 1 -16.49 10.38 -39.24
CA MET A 1 -15.96 11.40 -38.32
C MET A 1 -14.65 10.86 -37.77
N GLY A 2 -13.51 11.50 -38.00
CA GLY A 2 -12.20 10.84 -37.95
C GLY A 2 -11.12 11.55 -37.13
N MET A 3 -11.50 12.19 -36.02
CA MET A 3 -10.56 12.77 -35.06
C MET A 3 -10.95 12.30 -33.67
N ILE A 4 -9.98 11.77 -32.92
CA ILE A 4 -10.15 11.28 -31.54
C ILE A 4 -9.13 12.07 -30.69
N ASP A 5 -9.53 12.51 -29.51
CA ASP A 5 -8.61 13.12 -28.56
C ASP A 5 -7.65 12.05 -28.02
N GLY A 6 -6.34 12.23 -28.25
CA GLY A 6 -5.34 11.23 -27.89
C GLY A 6 -5.18 11.02 -26.39
N ARG A 7 -5.44 12.03 -25.56
CA ARG A 7 -5.34 11.92 -24.09
C ARG A 7 -6.54 11.18 -23.53
N LEU A 8 -7.74 11.50 -23.99
CA LEU A 8 -8.95 10.75 -23.63
C LEU A 8 -8.83 9.30 -24.10
N TYR A 9 -8.35 9.08 -25.32
CA TYR A 9 -8.14 7.73 -25.83
C TYR A 9 -7.10 6.96 -25.01
N ALA A 10 -5.99 7.59 -24.60
CA ALA A 10 -5.02 6.95 -23.71
C ALA A 10 -5.61 6.60 -22.33
N GLN A 11 -6.45 7.49 -21.77
CA GLN A 11 -7.16 7.28 -20.51
C GLN A 11 -8.15 6.10 -20.59
N GLU A 12 -8.89 5.97 -21.69
CA GLU A 12 -9.81 4.83 -21.92
C GLU A 12 -9.07 3.49 -22.02
N ARG A 13 -7.78 3.51 -22.35
CA ARG A 13 -6.95 2.33 -22.61
C ARG A 13 -6.14 1.86 -21.40
N LEU A 14 -6.33 2.45 -20.22
CA LEU A 14 -5.66 2.00 -19.00
C LEU A 14 -6.00 0.55 -18.63
N LEU A 15 -7.21 0.07 -18.98
CA LEU A 15 -7.60 -1.34 -18.76
C LEU A 15 -6.82 -2.32 -19.65
N ASP A 16 -6.39 -1.91 -20.84
CA ASP A 16 -5.57 -2.75 -21.72
C ASP A 16 -4.18 -2.97 -21.07
N VAL A 17 -3.60 -1.90 -20.52
CA VAL A 17 -2.33 -1.95 -19.78
C VAL A 17 -2.46 -2.74 -18.48
N ALA A 18 -3.58 -2.61 -17.77
CA ALA A 18 -3.91 -3.44 -16.62
C ALA A 18 -3.93 -4.94 -16.98
N GLY A 19 -4.51 -5.30 -18.13
CA GLY A 19 -4.50 -6.67 -18.64
C GLY A 19 -3.09 -7.21 -18.86
N HIS A 20 -2.19 -6.42 -19.44
CA HIS A 20 -0.80 -6.84 -19.63
C HIS A 20 -0.05 -7.02 -18.30
N ALA A 21 -0.27 -6.11 -17.34
CA ALA A 21 0.29 -6.23 -16.01
C ALA A 21 -0.21 -7.47 -15.25
N LEU A 22 -1.48 -7.85 -15.43
CA LEU A 22 -2.01 -9.11 -14.89
C LEU A 22 -1.31 -10.34 -15.46
N HIS A 23 -1.07 -10.37 -16.78
CA HIS A 23 -0.32 -11.47 -17.39
C HIS A 23 1.09 -11.57 -16.81
N ALA A 24 1.77 -10.44 -16.61
CA ALA A 24 3.09 -10.41 -16.00
C ALA A 24 3.08 -10.87 -14.53
N TYR A 25 2.09 -10.44 -13.73
CA TYR A 25 1.95 -10.83 -12.33
C TYR A 25 1.70 -12.34 -12.15
N LEU A 26 0.72 -12.87 -12.90
CA LEU A 26 0.30 -14.27 -12.81
C LEU A 26 1.32 -15.22 -13.47
N GLY A 27 2.05 -14.74 -14.48
CA GLY A 27 3.08 -15.48 -15.20
C GLY A 27 4.51 -15.22 -14.71
N ALA A 28 4.68 -14.53 -13.57
CA ALA A 28 5.99 -14.16 -13.06
C ALA A 28 6.88 -15.39 -12.83
N SER A 29 8.17 -15.28 -13.19
CA SER A 29 9.16 -16.32 -12.91
C SER A 29 9.61 -16.25 -11.46
N LEU A 30 9.06 -17.14 -10.63
CA LEU A 30 9.27 -17.18 -9.19
C LEU A 30 10.40 -18.12 -8.78
N VAL A 31 11.05 -17.85 -7.65
CA VAL A 31 12.14 -18.70 -7.13
C VAL A 31 11.59 -20.03 -6.64
N THR A 32 10.50 -20.01 -5.88
CA THR A 32 9.94 -21.25 -5.32
C THR A 32 8.85 -21.86 -6.17
N SER A 33 8.19 -21.05 -7.00
CA SER A 33 6.99 -21.44 -7.76
C SER A 33 5.87 -22.02 -6.87
N ARG A 34 5.82 -21.60 -5.59
CA ARG A 34 4.79 -22.01 -4.60
C ARG A 34 3.92 -20.84 -4.12
N LEU A 35 4.00 -19.70 -4.80
CA LEU A 35 3.12 -18.57 -4.51
C LEU A 35 1.75 -18.82 -5.15
N ASN A 36 0.68 -18.51 -4.42
CA ASN A 36 -0.67 -18.49 -4.97
C ASN A 36 -1.04 -17.04 -5.26
N GLN A 37 -0.70 -16.55 -6.46
CA GLN A 37 -1.06 -15.21 -6.90
C GLN A 37 -2.57 -15.08 -7.12
N LYS A 38 -3.14 -14.00 -6.59
CA LYS A 38 -4.51 -13.55 -6.87
C LYS A 38 -4.47 -12.08 -7.25
N ALA A 39 -5.35 -11.68 -8.14
CA ALA A 39 -5.46 -10.28 -8.53
C ALA A 39 -6.90 -9.91 -8.91
N VAL A 40 -7.24 -8.64 -8.73
CA VAL A 40 -8.48 -8.05 -9.22
C VAL A 40 -8.19 -6.66 -9.76
N ILE A 41 -8.83 -6.31 -10.87
CA ILE A 41 -8.83 -4.94 -11.40
C ILE A 41 -10.03 -4.23 -10.77
N VAL A 42 -9.77 -3.06 -10.20
CA VAL A 42 -10.77 -2.17 -9.61
C VAL A 42 -10.75 -0.87 -10.41
N HIS A 43 -11.90 -0.47 -10.96
CA HIS A 43 -12.05 0.73 -11.77
C HIS A 43 -13.45 1.33 -11.60
N GLY A 44 -13.62 2.59 -12.00
CA GLY A 44 -14.91 3.28 -11.93
C GLY A 44 -15.44 3.39 -10.50
N GLU A 45 -16.74 3.17 -10.32
CA GLU A 45 -17.42 3.30 -9.03
C GLU A 45 -16.92 2.31 -7.96
N ASP A 46 -16.33 1.19 -8.37
CA ASP A 46 -15.80 0.19 -7.44
C ASP A 46 -14.52 0.66 -6.73
N ILE A 47 -13.93 1.81 -7.10
CA ILE A 47 -12.85 2.47 -6.33
C ILE A 47 -13.42 3.19 -5.09
N MET A 48 -14.68 3.66 -5.16
CA MET A 48 -15.27 4.54 -4.16
C MET A 48 -15.25 3.99 -2.72
N PRO A 49 -15.44 2.68 -2.46
CA PRO A 49 -15.31 2.16 -1.10
C PRO A 49 -13.93 2.40 -0.49
N MET A 50 -12.85 2.40 -1.28
CA MET A 50 -11.51 2.71 -0.75
C MET A 50 -11.38 4.18 -0.33
N LEU A 51 -11.98 5.10 -1.08
CA LEU A 51 -11.97 6.53 -0.75
C LEU A 51 -12.87 6.83 0.45
N GLU A 52 -14.06 6.25 0.48
CA GLU A 52 -15.00 6.36 1.60
C GLU A 52 -14.41 5.82 2.90
N PHE A 53 -13.60 4.76 2.84
CA PHE A 53 -12.86 4.26 3.99
C PHE A 53 -11.95 5.36 4.58
N VAL A 54 -11.21 6.08 3.74
CA VAL A 54 -10.33 7.17 4.21
C VAL A 54 -11.14 8.35 4.75
N GLU A 55 -12.23 8.73 4.08
CA GLU A 55 -13.12 9.82 4.53
C GLU A 55 -13.77 9.51 5.89
N LYS A 56 -14.26 8.29 6.09
CA LYS A 56 -14.82 7.85 7.39
C LYS A 56 -13.77 7.76 8.47
N LEU A 57 -12.56 7.29 8.13
CA LEU A 57 -11.44 7.24 9.07
C LEU A 57 -11.04 8.65 9.52
N GLU A 58 -10.96 9.61 8.59
CA GLU A 58 -10.72 11.03 8.88
C GLU A 58 -11.84 11.62 9.74
N ALA A 59 -13.11 11.35 9.44
CA ALA A 59 -14.24 11.85 10.22
C ALA A 59 -14.21 11.38 11.69
N ARG A 60 -13.66 10.19 11.96
CA ARG A 60 -13.57 9.61 13.32
C ARG A 60 -12.33 10.05 14.09
N LEU A 61 -11.19 10.12 13.41
CA LEU A 61 -9.91 10.42 14.05
C LEU A 61 -9.57 11.92 14.04
N GLY A 62 -10.33 12.71 13.27
CA GLY A 62 -10.03 14.11 12.99
C GLY A 62 -9.01 14.29 11.88
N SER A 63 -9.02 15.47 11.26
CA SER A 63 -8.15 15.83 10.14
C SER A 63 -6.67 15.70 10.48
N ASP A 64 -6.27 16.01 11.72
CA ASP A 64 -4.87 16.00 12.12
C ASP A 64 -4.31 14.57 12.17
N ALA A 65 -5.09 13.61 12.65
CA ALA A 65 -4.68 12.21 12.67
C ALA A 65 -4.58 11.64 11.25
N ALA A 66 -5.55 11.96 10.38
CA ALA A 66 -5.50 11.53 8.97
C ALA A 66 -4.26 12.10 8.26
N LYS A 67 -4.00 13.40 8.42
CA LYS A 67 -2.90 14.11 7.76
C LYS A 67 -1.52 13.79 8.32
N ASN A 68 -1.41 13.41 9.59
CA ASN A 68 -0.09 13.22 10.24
C ASN A 68 0.22 11.77 10.60
N THR A 69 -0.76 11.02 11.10
CA THR A 69 -0.55 9.62 11.49
C THR A 69 -0.64 8.68 10.29
N PHE A 70 -1.59 8.96 9.38
CA PHE A 70 -1.76 8.21 8.14
C PHE A 70 -1.28 8.98 6.91
N PHE A 71 -0.23 9.78 7.07
CA PHE A 71 0.24 10.71 6.03
C PHE A 71 0.38 10.06 4.63
N PRO A 72 1.05 8.91 4.44
CA PRO A 72 1.15 8.30 3.11
C PRO A 72 -0.22 7.92 2.53
N LEU A 73 -1.12 7.36 3.35
CA LEU A 73 -2.46 6.97 2.93
C LEU A 73 -3.30 8.19 2.53
N TYR A 74 -3.23 9.27 3.30
CA TYR A 74 -3.97 10.49 3.02
C TYR A 74 -3.49 11.16 1.72
N VAL A 75 -2.18 11.20 1.48
CA VAL A 75 -1.62 11.74 0.24
C VAL A 75 -2.07 10.92 -0.97
N ASP A 76 -2.04 9.59 -0.85
CA ASP A 76 -2.54 8.71 -1.92
C ASP A 76 -4.03 8.93 -2.18
N TYR A 77 -4.84 9.05 -1.12
CA TYR A 77 -6.27 9.37 -1.22
C TYR A 77 -6.52 10.68 -1.96
N MET A 78 -5.76 11.74 -1.65
CA MET A 78 -5.88 13.02 -2.35
C MET A 78 -5.52 12.89 -3.84
N CYS A 79 -4.49 12.09 -4.19
CA CYS A 79 -4.14 11.85 -5.59
C CYS A 79 -5.27 11.14 -6.34
N PHE A 80 -5.95 10.18 -5.71
CA PHE A 80 -7.13 9.54 -6.29
C PHE A 80 -8.30 10.51 -6.44
N LYS A 81 -8.65 11.22 -5.37
CA LYS A 81 -9.79 12.15 -5.35
C LYS A 81 -9.63 13.22 -6.42
N THR A 82 -8.47 13.88 -6.49
CA THR A 82 -8.18 14.88 -7.53
C THR A 82 -8.27 14.28 -8.94
N ALA A 83 -7.74 13.08 -9.17
CA ALA A 83 -7.80 12.46 -10.49
C ALA A 83 -9.25 12.15 -10.92
N MET A 84 -10.08 11.68 -9.98
CA MET A 84 -11.50 11.42 -10.21
C MET A 84 -12.28 12.72 -10.48
N ASP A 85 -12.05 13.76 -9.68
CA ASP A 85 -12.69 15.07 -9.81
C ASP A 85 -12.33 15.77 -11.14
N GLU A 86 -11.10 15.57 -11.63
CA GLU A 86 -10.64 16.07 -12.93
C GLU A 86 -11.11 15.21 -14.12
N GLY A 87 -11.87 14.14 -13.88
CA GLY A 87 -12.39 13.27 -14.95
C GLY A 87 -11.36 12.31 -15.54
N HIS A 88 -10.26 12.04 -14.83
CA HIS A 88 -9.21 11.11 -15.24
C HIS A 88 -9.08 9.94 -14.23
N PRO A 89 -10.13 9.12 -14.06
CA PRO A 89 -10.17 8.08 -13.02
C PRO A 89 -9.06 7.03 -13.23
N PRO A 90 -8.16 6.83 -12.25
CA PRO A 90 -7.14 5.79 -12.37
C PRO A 90 -7.75 4.37 -12.34
N VAL A 91 -6.96 3.39 -12.76
CA VAL A 91 -7.25 1.96 -12.57
C VAL A 91 -6.37 1.42 -11.44
N ILE A 92 -6.90 0.52 -10.62
CA ILE A 92 -6.14 -0.12 -9.54
C ILE A 92 -6.07 -1.62 -9.81
N LEU A 93 -4.87 -2.19 -9.86
CA LEU A 93 -4.68 -3.63 -9.73
C LEU A 93 -4.39 -3.94 -8.27
N VAL A 94 -5.33 -4.61 -7.62
CA VAL A 94 -5.06 -5.21 -6.31
C VAL A 94 -4.37 -6.54 -6.57
N LEU A 95 -3.10 -6.62 -6.21
CA LEU A 95 -2.25 -7.80 -6.31
C LEU A 95 -2.16 -8.41 -4.91
N GLY A 96 -2.42 -9.71 -4.76
CA GLY A 96 -2.40 -10.34 -3.45
C GLY A 96 -1.96 -11.80 -3.51
N ALA A 97 -1.42 -12.28 -2.40
CA ALA A 97 -1.01 -13.67 -2.26
C ALA A 97 -1.10 -14.15 -0.81
N ASP A 98 -1.17 -15.45 -0.61
CA ASP A 98 -0.99 -16.06 0.71
C ASP A 98 0.51 -16.30 0.97
N LEU A 99 1.05 -15.50 1.88
CA LEU A 99 2.42 -15.58 2.38
C LEU A 99 2.48 -16.29 3.75
N SER A 100 1.32 -16.59 4.34
CA SER A 100 1.17 -17.07 5.71
C SER A 100 1.26 -18.59 5.85
N THR A 101 1.80 -19.26 4.84
CA THR A 101 2.01 -20.70 4.79
C THR A 101 3.46 -21.01 4.41
N ALA A 102 4.10 -21.89 5.18
CA ALA A 102 5.44 -22.40 4.90
C ALA A 102 5.34 -23.86 4.45
N ASP A 103 5.23 -24.08 3.14
CA ASP A 103 5.02 -25.39 2.51
C ASP A 103 6.25 -25.90 1.74
N LEU A 104 7.36 -25.16 1.79
CA LEU A 104 8.63 -25.54 1.15
C LEU A 104 9.33 -26.70 1.85
N GLY A 105 9.16 -26.82 3.18
CA GLY A 105 9.80 -27.88 3.98
C GLY A 105 11.33 -27.78 4.07
N TRP A 106 11.91 -26.61 3.79
CA TRP A 106 13.36 -26.41 3.82
C TRP A 106 13.93 -26.12 5.21
N ASP A 107 13.07 -25.77 6.17
CA ASP A 107 13.47 -25.46 7.56
C ASP A 107 14.65 -24.46 7.64
N CYS A 108 14.66 -23.47 6.75
CA CYS A 108 15.79 -22.57 6.55
C CYS A 108 15.98 -21.49 7.64
N GLY A 109 15.04 -21.34 8.58
CA GLY A 109 15.13 -20.33 9.64
C GLY A 109 14.89 -18.87 9.22
N ALA A 110 14.80 -18.56 7.92
CA ALA A 110 14.79 -17.18 7.43
C ALA A 110 13.58 -16.33 7.88
N CYS A 111 12.46 -16.97 8.23
CA CYS A 111 11.28 -16.31 8.78
C CYS A 111 11.29 -16.19 10.32
N GLY A 112 12.38 -16.59 10.97
CA GLY A 112 12.54 -16.56 12.43
C GLY A 112 12.10 -17.84 13.15
N PHE A 113 11.55 -18.83 12.44
CA PHE A 113 11.14 -20.11 13.02
C PHE A 113 12.12 -21.23 12.65
N PRO A 114 12.50 -22.12 13.59
CA PRO A 114 13.39 -23.25 13.33
C PRO A 114 12.92 -24.17 12.21
N THR A 115 11.62 -24.44 12.12
CA THR A 115 11.04 -25.30 11.07
C THR A 115 9.79 -24.69 10.44
N CYS A 116 9.50 -25.08 9.20
CA CYS A 116 8.25 -24.75 8.52
C CYS A 116 7.02 -25.26 9.30
N ALA A 117 7.14 -26.41 9.98
CA ALA A 117 6.07 -26.95 10.81
C ALA A 117 5.76 -26.06 12.03
N GLU A 118 6.80 -25.56 12.71
CA GLU A 118 6.65 -24.62 13.82
C GLU A 118 6.06 -23.28 13.38
N PHE A 119 6.52 -22.73 12.25
CA PHE A 119 5.92 -21.54 11.64
C PHE A 119 4.42 -21.76 11.40
N ASN A 120 4.04 -22.87 10.76
CA ASN A 120 2.64 -23.15 10.44
C ASN A 120 1.79 -23.38 11.69
N LYS A 121 2.37 -23.97 12.74
CA LYS A 121 1.72 -24.12 14.04
C LYS A 121 1.47 -22.75 14.66
N PHE A 122 2.50 -21.92 14.77
CA PHE A 122 2.39 -20.57 15.31
C PHE A 122 1.35 -19.75 14.54
N LYS A 123 1.39 -19.76 13.20
CA LYS A 123 0.41 -19.03 12.38
C LYS A 123 -1.04 -19.45 12.65
N ARG A 124 -1.29 -20.72 12.98
CA ARG A 124 -2.64 -21.20 13.32
C ARG A 124 -3.08 -20.77 14.72
N GLU A 125 -2.16 -20.73 15.67
CA GLU A 125 -2.44 -20.47 17.08
C GLU A 125 -2.41 -18.96 17.41
N GLU A 126 -1.46 -18.23 16.84
CA GLU A 126 -1.06 -16.87 17.22
C GLU A 126 -0.98 -15.92 16.00
N GLY A 127 -1.48 -16.34 14.84
CA GLY A 127 -1.51 -15.51 13.64
C GLY A 127 -2.37 -14.27 13.81
N GLY A 128 -1.97 -13.15 13.18
CA GLY A 128 -2.65 -11.87 13.36
C GLY A 128 -2.39 -10.87 12.24
N LEU A 129 -2.98 -9.69 12.38
CA LEU A 129 -2.70 -8.57 11.48
C LEU A 129 -1.33 -7.97 11.79
N GLY A 130 -0.49 -7.89 10.77
CA GLY A 130 0.73 -7.09 10.76
C GLY A 130 0.49 -5.73 10.09
N ARG A 131 1.59 -5.04 9.77
CA ARG A 131 1.55 -3.66 9.27
C ARG A 131 1.05 -3.50 7.83
N ILE A 132 1.27 -4.50 6.96
CA ILE A 132 0.94 -4.46 5.51
C ILE A 132 0.19 -5.75 5.08
N GLY A 133 -0.38 -6.49 6.03
CA GLY A 133 -1.06 -7.77 5.78
C GLY A 133 -1.09 -8.65 7.03
N ALA A 134 -1.64 -9.85 6.93
CA ALA A 134 -1.59 -10.85 8.00
C ALA A 134 -0.20 -11.51 8.09
N GLY A 135 0.19 -11.89 9.31
CA GLY A 135 1.46 -12.49 9.64
C GLY A 135 1.35 -13.69 10.59
N PRO A 136 2.45 -14.43 10.81
CA PRO A 136 3.78 -14.23 10.20
C PRO A 136 3.80 -14.60 8.70
N SER A 137 4.86 -14.23 7.98
CA SER A 137 5.03 -14.53 6.56
C SER A 137 6.26 -15.40 6.30
N CYS A 138 6.14 -16.39 5.41
CA CYS A 138 7.28 -17.14 4.91
C CYS A 138 8.19 -16.19 4.10
N ALA A 139 9.48 -16.13 4.45
CA ALA A 139 10.43 -15.23 3.81
C ALA A 139 10.54 -15.47 2.29
N TRP A 140 10.50 -16.73 1.86
CA TRP A 140 10.57 -17.10 0.44
C TRP A 140 9.29 -16.78 -0.32
N LYS A 141 8.10 -16.96 0.28
CA LYS A 141 6.85 -16.52 -0.35
C LYS A 141 6.78 -15.00 -0.45
N ASN A 142 7.30 -14.29 0.56
CA ASN A 142 7.40 -12.84 0.52
C ASN A 142 8.33 -12.39 -0.63
N PHE A 143 9.47 -13.06 -0.81
CA PHE A 143 10.39 -12.80 -1.91
C PHE A 143 9.73 -13.02 -3.28
N ASP A 144 9.08 -14.17 -3.47
CA ASP A 144 8.33 -14.47 -4.70
C ASP A 144 7.20 -13.46 -4.96
N TYR A 145 6.53 -13.01 -3.90
CA TYR A 145 5.47 -12.00 -4.01
C TYR A 145 6.01 -10.65 -4.46
N GLY A 146 7.16 -10.23 -3.94
CA GLY A 146 7.90 -9.06 -4.42
C GLY A 146 8.22 -9.18 -5.92
N ILE A 147 8.80 -10.31 -6.34
CA ILE A 147 9.09 -10.58 -7.76
C ILE A 147 7.83 -10.46 -8.61
N ALA A 148 6.73 -11.10 -8.21
CA ALA A 148 5.49 -11.04 -8.98
C ALA A 148 4.99 -9.60 -9.14
N CYS A 149 5.03 -8.82 -8.06
CA CYS A 149 4.64 -7.40 -8.08
C CYS A 149 5.57 -6.57 -8.99
N ASP A 150 6.88 -6.82 -8.97
CA ASP A 150 7.85 -6.12 -9.83
C ASP A 150 7.60 -6.42 -11.31
N TYR A 151 7.25 -7.66 -11.67
CA TYR A 151 6.85 -8.01 -13.04
C TYR A 151 5.62 -7.22 -13.50
N ALA A 152 4.61 -7.08 -12.63
CA ALA A 152 3.43 -6.27 -12.92
C ALA A 152 3.81 -4.79 -13.14
N CYS A 153 4.64 -4.23 -12.27
CA CYS A 153 5.11 -2.84 -12.38
C CYS A 153 5.93 -2.62 -13.66
N ALA A 154 6.82 -3.55 -13.99
CA ALA A 154 7.62 -3.49 -15.22
C ALA A 154 6.73 -3.49 -16.47
N ALA A 155 5.71 -4.35 -16.52
CA ALA A 155 4.77 -4.39 -17.64
C ALA A 155 4.02 -3.07 -17.83
N VAL A 156 3.57 -2.41 -16.75
CA VAL A 156 2.95 -1.08 -16.87
C VAL A 156 3.96 -0.04 -17.36
N TYR A 157 5.20 -0.11 -16.87
CA TYR A 157 6.28 0.81 -17.25
C TYR A 157 6.72 0.66 -18.72
N GLU A 158 6.63 -0.54 -19.30
CA GLU A 158 6.87 -0.77 -20.74
C GLU A 158 5.92 0.04 -21.62
N HIS A 159 4.69 0.26 -21.15
CA HIS A 159 3.70 1.10 -21.83
C HIS A 159 3.84 2.59 -21.55
N LYS A 160 4.83 3.00 -20.72
CA LYS A 160 5.04 4.40 -20.31
C LYS A 160 3.79 5.03 -19.68
N VAL A 161 2.96 4.22 -19.06
CA VAL A 161 1.81 4.70 -18.29
C VAL A 161 2.26 5.01 -16.88
N GLU A 162 1.90 6.20 -16.41
CA GLU A 162 2.13 6.65 -15.05
C GLU A 162 1.54 5.64 -14.06
N SER A 163 2.37 5.19 -13.12
CA SER A 163 1.95 4.15 -12.18
C SER A 163 2.79 4.16 -10.92
N ARG A 164 2.22 3.61 -9.85
CA ARG A 164 2.91 3.40 -8.59
C ARG A 164 2.27 2.25 -7.84
N ILE A 165 3.10 1.37 -7.29
CA ILE A 165 2.65 0.36 -6.34
C ILE A 165 2.57 0.96 -4.94
N LEU A 166 1.42 0.77 -4.29
CA LEU A 166 1.06 1.37 -3.02
C LEU A 166 0.80 0.28 -1.97
N GLY A 167 1.54 0.35 -0.86
CA GLY A 167 1.24 -0.45 0.34
C GLY A 167 0.02 0.08 1.12
N THR A 168 -0.27 1.37 1.00
CA THR A 168 -1.40 2.07 1.66
C THR A 168 -2.74 1.58 1.10
N PHE A 169 -2.99 1.77 -0.19
CA PHE A 169 -4.19 1.26 -0.86
C PHE A 169 -4.18 -0.28 -0.98
N GLY A 170 -3.00 -0.92 -0.94
CA GLY A 170 -2.89 -2.37 -0.74
C GLY A 170 -3.49 -2.81 0.60
N MET A 171 -3.13 -2.15 1.70
CA MET A 171 -3.70 -2.38 3.03
C MET A 171 -5.21 -2.09 3.06
N VAL A 172 -5.66 -0.98 2.48
CA VAL A 172 -7.11 -0.68 2.39
C VAL A 172 -7.85 -1.77 1.62
N SER A 173 -7.31 -2.20 0.47
CA SER A 173 -7.91 -3.27 -0.33
C SER A 173 -7.98 -4.60 0.44
N PHE A 174 -6.90 -4.94 1.16
CA PHE A 174 -6.84 -6.11 2.03
C PHE A 174 -7.87 -6.03 3.16
N ALA A 175 -7.90 -4.90 3.87
CA ALA A 175 -8.82 -4.67 4.99
C ALA A 175 -10.28 -4.72 4.55
N LEU A 176 -10.61 -4.12 3.39
CA LEU A 176 -11.96 -4.13 2.84
C LEU A 176 -12.35 -5.45 2.15
N GLY A 177 -11.42 -6.39 1.95
CA GLY A 177 -11.73 -7.73 1.44
C GLY A 177 -11.90 -7.82 -0.08
N TYR A 178 -11.20 -6.99 -0.86
CA TYR A 178 -11.22 -7.06 -2.33
C TYR A 178 -10.70 -8.40 -2.88
N LEU A 179 -9.81 -9.06 -2.15
CA LEU A 179 -9.31 -10.40 -2.44
C LEU A 179 -9.56 -11.32 -1.24
N ASP A 180 -10.09 -12.51 -1.52
CA ASP A 180 -10.27 -13.59 -0.55
C ASP A 180 -9.03 -14.49 -0.49
N ASP A 181 -8.82 -15.16 0.65
CA ASP A 181 -7.71 -16.10 0.91
C ASP A 181 -6.32 -15.60 0.51
N VAL A 182 -6.06 -14.32 0.76
CA VAL A 182 -4.72 -13.73 0.70
C VAL A 182 -4.29 -13.35 2.11
N SER A 183 -2.98 -13.29 2.35
CA SER A 183 -2.43 -12.74 3.60
C SER A 183 -1.76 -11.39 3.39
N ALA A 184 -1.57 -10.96 2.15
CA ALA A 184 -1.02 -9.65 1.82
C ALA A 184 -1.65 -9.13 0.53
N ALA A 185 -1.76 -7.81 0.40
CA ALA A 185 -2.12 -7.16 -0.85
C ALA A 185 -1.35 -5.85 -1.04
N LEU A 186 -1.01 -5.56 -2.29
CA LEU A 186 -0.46 -4.30 -2.77
C LEU A 186 -1.36 -3.78 -3.90
N ALA A 187 -1.47 -2.46 -4.01
CA ALA A 187 -2.28 -1.82 -5.04
C ALA A 187 -1.37 -1.16 -6.08
N LEU A 188 -1.33 -1.69 -7.30
CA LEU A 188 -0.65 -1.05 -8.43
C LEU A 188 -1.63 -0.10 -9.13
N CYS A 189 -1.42 1.19 -8.95
CA CYS A 189 -2.23 2.25 -9.56
C CYS A 189 -1.71 2.54 -10.96
N ILE A 190 -2.62 2.66 -11.93
CA ILE A 190 -2.32 2.85 -13.35
C ILE A 190 -3.09 4.08 -13.85
N GLY A 191 -2.37 5.00 -14.47
CA GLY A 191 -2.86 6.32 -14.87
C GLY A 191 -2.94 7.31 -13.69
N PRO A 192 -3.42 8.54 -13.93
CA PRO A 192 -3.82 9.08 -15.25
C PRO A 192 -2.61 9.28 -16.18
N PRO A 193 -2.78 9.43 -17.51
CA PRO A 193 -1.69 9.53 -18.49
C PRO A 193 -1.03 10.93 -18.46
N VAL A 194 -0.43 11.26 -17.32
CA VAL A 194 0.30 12.49 -17.05
C VAL A 194 1.58 12.14 -16.29
N GLU A 195 2.62 12.94 -16.46
CA GLU A 195 3.92 12.63 -15.86
C GLU A 195 3.91 12.80 -14.34
N LEU A 196 4.49 11.83 -13.62
CA LEU A 196 4.81 11.92 -12.19
C LEU A 196 3.59 12.19 -11.29
N TRP A 197 2.37 11.82 -11.67
CA TRP A 197 1.17 11.98 -10.85
C TRP A 197 1.37 11.41 -9.43
N TRP A 198 1.90 10.19 -9.35
CA TRP A 198 2.09 9.50 -8.08
C TRP A 198 3.38 9.87 -7.37
N TYR A 199 4.27 10.64 -8.00
CA TYR A 199 5.58 10.98 -7.44
C TYR A 199 5.64 12.44 -7.01
N ASN A 200 5.19 13.36 -7.86
CA ASN A 200 5.13 14.79 -7.55
C ASN A 200 3.99 15.13 -6.59
N ARG A 201 2.98 14.26 -6.46
CA ARG A 201 1.82 14.45 -5.56
C ARG A 201 1.23 15.84 -5.75
N PRO A 202 0.60 16.16 -6.89
CA PRO A 202 0.17 17.52 -7.21
C PRO A 202 -0.71 18.17 -6.13
N SER A 203 -1.42 17.36 -5.34
CA SER A 203 -2.24 17.80 -4.21
C SER A 203 -1.46 18.09 -2.91
N LEU A 204 -0.24 17.57 -2.73
CA LEU A 204 0.52 17.72 -1.47
C LEU A 204 0.90 19.17 -1.19
N ALA A 205 1.37 19.91 -2.20
CA ALA A 205 1.76 21.32 -2.07
C ALA A 205 0.58 22.25 -1.77
N GLN A 206 -0.66 21.77 -1.83
CA GLN A 206 -1.87 22.59 -1.65
C GLN A 206 -2.26 22.75 -0.18
N TRP A 207 -1.73 21.94 0.74
CA TRP A 207 -2.17 21.92 2.15
C TRP A 207 -1.05 21.68 3.16
N ARG A 208 0.22 21.76 2.75
CA ARG A 208 1.39 21.61 3.62
C ARG A 208 2.36 22.75 3.42
N GLU A 209 2.79 23.34 4.53
CA GLU A 209 3.87 24.32 4.54
C GLU A 209 5.23 23.64 4.70
N TYR A 210 6.30 24.40 4.42
CA TYR A 210 7.68 23.91 4.56
C TYR A 210 7.98 23.33 5.95
N ASP A 211 7.51 24.00 7.01
CA ASP A 211 7.77 23.59 8.39
C ASP A 211 7.09 22.26 8.73
N ASP A 212 5.86 22.03 8.25
CA ASP A 212 5.13 20.76 8.42
C ASP A 212 5.91 19.59 7.80
N ILE A 213 6.46 19.82 6.60
CA ILE A 213 7.25 18.83 5.87
C ILE A 213 8.53 18.53 6.64
N MET A 214 9.25 19.56 7.10
CA MET A 214 10.49 19.36 7.86
C MET A 214 10.27 18.61 9.17
N GLU A 215 9.20 18.91 9.91
CA GLU A 215 8.83 18.16 11.11
C GLU A 215 8.56 16.68 10.79
N HIS A 216 7.80 16.40 9.72
CA HIS A 216 7.55 15.03 9.27
C HIS A 216 8.82 14.29 8.88
N PHE A 217 9.72 14.94 8.16
CA PHE A 217 10.98 14.33 7.73
C PHE A 217 11.86 13.97 8.94
N ARG A 218 11.89 14.82 9.96
CA ARG A 218 12.65 14.54 11.19
C ARG A 218 12.08 13.37 11.97
N ARG A 219 10.75 13.28 12.09
CA ARG A 219 10.08 12.19 12.82
C ARG A 219 10.19 10.84 12.10
N ASN A 220 9.98 10.83 10.78
CA ASN A 220 9.91 9.57 10.01
C ASN A 220 11.26 9.14 9.43
N TYR A 221 12.15 10.09 9.17
CA TYR A 221 13.44 9.83 8.55
C TYR A 221 14.59 10.47 9.33
N ALA A 222 14.58 10.27 10.65
CA ALA A 222 15.58 10.81 11.57
C ALA A 222 17.03 10.52 11.12
N PHE A 223 17.26 9.41 10.42
CA PHE A 223 18.57 9.06 9.86
C PHE A 223 19.13 10.08 8.85
N HIS A 224 18.28 10.83 8.13
CA HIS A 224 18.75 11.93 7.25
C HIS A 224 19.35 13.10 8.05
N PHE A 225 18.95 13.24 9.30
CA PHE A 225 19.41 14.29 10.21
C PHE A 225 20.52 13.79 11.15
N GLN A 226 20.81 12.49 11.14
CA GLN A 226 21.93 11.93 11.89
C GLN A 226 23.26 12.22 11.20
N MET A 227 24.29 12.51 12.00
CA MET A 227 25.66 12.66 11.54
C MET A 227 26.37 11.31 11.47
N PHE A 228 27.43 11.22 10.66
CA PHE A 228 28.28 10.03 10.60
C PHE A 228 28.86 9.69 11.97
N SER A 229 28.62 8.47 12.43
CA SER A 229 28.94 7.99 13.79
C SER A 229 30.35 7.42 13.91
N SER A 230 31.39 8.21 13.61
CA SER A 230 32.77 7.73 13.81
C SER A 230 33.07 7.36 15.27
N ASP A 231 32.30 7.88 16.23
CA ASP A 231 32.41 7.64 17.68
C ASP A 231 31.30 6.72 18.24
N LEU A 232 30.56 6.02 17.38
CA LEU A 232 29.42 5.16 17.73
C LEU A 232 28.25 5.90 18.44
N ARG A 233 28.24 7.23 18.44
CA ARG A 233 27.16 8.06 19.01
C ARG A 233 26.78 9.18 18.02
N PRO A 234 26.01 8.86 16.96
CA PRO A 234 25.63 9.85 15.97
C PRO A 234 24.84 11.00 16.61
N GLN A 235 25.31 12.23 16.39
CA GLN A 235 24.57 13.44 16.75
C GLN A 235 23.44 13.68 15.76
N VAL A 236 22.37 14.35 16.19
CA VAL A 236 21.28 14.79 15.30
C VAL A 236 21.40 16.30 15.05
N LYS A 237 21.28 16.69 13.77
CA LYS A 237 21.31 18.09 13.33
C LYS A 237 20.02 18.80 13.75
N LYS A 238 20.13 19.89 14.51
CA LYS A 238 19.00 20.78 14.86
C LYS A 238 18.63 21.72 13.72
N ASP A 239 17.54 22.46 13.87
CA ASP A 239 17.19 23.56 12.96
C ASP A 239 18.22 24.70 13.02
N GLY A 240 18.45 25.32 11.86
CA GLY A 240 19.38 26.43 11.73
C GLY A 240 20.86 26.01 11.79
N PRO A 241 21.76 26.90 12.26
CA PRO A 241 23.19 26.63 12.34
C PRO A 241 23.49 25.63 13.47
N TRP A 242 23.18 24.36 13.26
CA TRP A 242 23.35 23.29 14.25
C TRP A 242 24.80 23.13 14.71
N TRP A 243 25.77 23.59 13.92
CA TRP A 243 27.20 23.62 14.26
C TRP A 243 27.57 24.66 15.34
N GLU A 244 26.68 25.61 15.64
CA GLU A 244 26.84 26.62 16.72
C GLU A 244 26.10 26.23 18.01
N GLN A 245 25.36 25.12 17.99
CA GLN A 245 24.48 24.70 19.09
C GLN A 245 25.05 23.50 19.85
N GLU A 246 24.54 23.26 21.05
CA GLU A 246 24.87 22.05 21.81
C GLU A 246 24.45 20.79 21.08
N LYS A 247 25.29 19.76 21.18
CA LYS A 247 25.09 18.46 20.53
C LYS A 247 23.90 17.72 21.14
N GLU A 248 22.99 17.24 20.28
CA GLU A 248 21.87 16.38 20.67
C GLU A 248 22.06 14.95 20.16
N PHE A 249 21.54 14.00 20.93
CA PHE A 249 21.60 12.57 20.64
C PHE A 249 20.20 11.97 20.81
N VAL A 250 19.92 10.89 20.09
CA VAL A 250 18.65 10.15 20.21
C VAL A 250 18.84 8.84 20.95
N SER A 251 17.87 8.50 21.79
CA SER A 251 17.73 7.19 22.43
C SER A 251 16.43 6.53 22.00
N ILE A 252 16.41 5.20 21.96
CA ILE A 252 15.19 4.43 21.73
C ILE A 252 14.60 4.08 23.08
N GLU A 253 13.35 4.49 23.32
CA GLU A 253 12.61 4.19 24.53
C GLU A 253 11.20 3.71 24.21
N ALA A 254 10.56 3.04 25.18
CA ALA A 254 9.16 2.70 25.08
C ALA A 254 8.32 3.96 25.25
N ASP A 255 7.28 4.12 24.42
CA ASP A 255 6.32 5.21 24.52
C ASP A 255 4.92 4.65 24.80
N PRO A 256 4.53 4.50 26.08
CA PRO A 256 3.21 3.98 26.46
C PRO A 256 2.05 4.82 25.89
N LYS A 257 2.24 6.14 25.77
CA LYS A 257 1.19 7.03 25.23
C LYS A 257 0.96 6.76 23.75
N TYR A 258 2.04 6.52 23.01
CA TYR A 258 1.92 6.13 21.61
C TYR A 258 1.30 4.73 21.45
N SER A 259 1.61 3.78 22.33
CA SER A 259 0.97 2.46 22.34
C SER A 259 -0.55 2.56 22.55
N GLU A 260 -1.00 3.31 23.56
CA GLU A 260 -2.44 3.57 23.79
C GLU A 260 -3.10 4.28 22.60
N TYR A 261 -2.37 5.21 21.97
CA TYR A 261 -2.83 5.89 20.77
C TYR A 261 -3.00 4.89 19.60
N GLN A 262 -2.06 3.96 19.40
CA GLN A 262 -2.18 2.93 18.38
C GLN A 262 -3.39 2.02 18.59
N GLU A 263 -3.71 1.65 19.83
CA GLU A 263 -4.92 0.86 20.13
C GLU A 263 -6.20 1.59 19.69
N LYS A 264 -6.29 2.90 19.96
CA LYS A 264 -7.42 3.73 19.51
C LYS A 264 -7.50 3.80 17.98
N LEU A 265 -6.37 3.93 17.30
CA LEU A 265 -6.31 3.91 15.83
C LEU A 265 -6.80 2.58 15.28
N MET A 266 -6.36 1.47 15.88
CA MET A 266 -6.77 0.13 15.46
C MET A 266 -8.27 -0.11 15.65
N ALA A 267 -8.85 0.36 16.76
CA ALA A 267 -10.29 0.30 16.97
C ALA A 267 -11.05 1.08 15.88
N ALA A 268 -10.65 2.32 15.61
CA ALA A 268 -11.27 3.14 14.57
C ALA A 268 -11.15 2.50 13.17
N LEU A 269 -9.98 1.93 12.84
CA LEU A 269 -9.76 1.20 11.59
C LEU A 269 -10.73 0.02 11.45
N LEU A 270 -10.82 -0.84 12.47
CA LEU A 270 -11.71 -2.01 12.46
C LEU A 270 -13.17 -1.62 12.30
N GLU A 271 -13.63 -0.61 13.03
CA GLU A 271 -14.98 -0.07 12.89
C GLU A 271 -15.22 0.47 11.47
N THR A 272 -14.20 1.01 10.80
CA THR A 272 -14.39 1.61 9.44
C THR A 272 -14.50 0.48 8.43
N VAL A 273 -13.68 -0.56 8.60
CA VAL A 273 -13.76 -1.78 7.79
C VAL A 273 -15.16 -2.39 7.89
N VAL A 274 -15.73 -2.51 9.09
CA VAL A 274 -17.07 -3.11 9.28
C VAL A 274 -18.15 -2.32 8.53
N GLU A 275 -18.08 -0.99 8.51
CA GLU A 275 -19.05 -0.15 7.80
C GLU A 275 -18.92 -0.22 6.28
N VAL A 276 -17.69 -0.31 5.75
CA VAL A 276 -17.42 -0.14 4.31
C VAL A 276 -17.34 -1.48 3.57
N ARG A 277 -16.84 -2.54 4.22
CA ARG A 277 -16.67 -3.88 3.64
C ARG A 277 -17.94 -4.41 2.94
N PRO A 278 -19.18 -4.21 3.44
CA PRO A 278 -20.38 -4.68 2.74
C PRO A 278 -20.48 -4.21 1.28
N LYS A 279 -20.06 -2.98 0.98
CA LYS A 279 -20.07 -2.42 -0.39
C LYS A 279 -19.11 -3.16 -1.32
N VAL A 280 -17.98 -3.62 -0.78
CA VAL A 280 -16.99 -4.42 -1.53
C VAL A 280 -17.50 -5.84 -1.75
N GLU A 281 -18.21 -6.42 -0.79
CA GLU A 281 -18.86 -7.72 -0.97
C GLU A 281 -19.97 -7.67 -2.03
N GLU A 282 -20.75 -6.59 -2.09
CA GLU A 282 -21.71 -6.35 -3.17
C GLU A 282 -21.01 -6.24 -4.55
N ALA A 283 -19.90 -5.50 -4.63
CA ALA A 283 -19.10 -5.41 -5.86
C ALA A 283 -18.56 -6.78 -6.31
N LYS A 284 -18.06 -7.57 -5.36
CA LYS A 284 -17.61 -8.95 -5.62
C LYS A 284 -18.75 -9.87 -6.06
N ALA A 285 -19.95 -9.71 -5.50
CA ALA A 285 -21.13 -10.46 -5.93
C ALA A 285 -21.48 -10.15 -7.39
N ARG A 286 -21.56 -8.86 -7.77
CA ARG A 286 -21.76 -8.44 -9.17
C ARG A 286 -20.72 -9.03 -10.12
N MET A 287 -19.44 -8.98 -9.73
CA MET A 287 -18.34 -9.56 -10.52
C MET A 287 -18.50 -11.08 -10.69
N ARG A 288 -18.96 -11.81 -9.66
CA ARG A 288 -19.17 -13.27 -9.73
C ARG A 288 -20.36 -13.62 -10.64
N GLU A 289 -21.44 -12.83 -10.59
CA GLU A 289 -22.62 -13.00 -11.46
C GLU A 289 -22.27 -12.79 -12.95
N GLN A 290 -21.45 -11.79 -13.27
CA GLN A 290 -20.96 -11.54 -14.63
C GLN A 290 -20.09 -12.68 -15.19
N LYS A 291 -19.44 -13.48 -14.33
CA LYS A 291 -18.70 -14.68 -14.76
C LYS A 291 -19.61 -15.85 -15.11
N THR A 292 -20.85 -15.87 -14.62
CA THR A 292 -21.81 -16.96 -14.83
C THR A 292 -22.74 -16.74 -16.01
N GLU A 293 -22.83 -15.53 -16.55
CA GLU A 293 -23.53 -15.28 -17.82
C GLU A 293 -22.70 -15.81 -19.00
N PRO A 294 -23.26 -16.67 -19.87
CA PRO A 294 -22.57 -17.11 -21.08
C PRO A 294 -22.34 -15.91 -22.00
N LYS A 295 -21.08 -15.67 -22.38
CA LYS A 295 -20.71 -14.74 -23.46
C LYS A 295 -21.14 -15.27 -24.82
#